data_AF-A0A536KLQ4-F1
#
_entry.id   AF-A0A536KLQ4-F1
#
_cell.length_a   1.000
_cell.length_b   1.000
_cell.length_c   1.000
_cell.angle_alpha   90.00
_cell.angle_beta   90.00
_cell.angle_gamma   90.00
#
_symmetry.space_group_name_H-M   'P 1'
#
loop_
_entity.id
_entity.type
_entity.pdbx_description
1 polymer ?
#
loop_
_entity_poly.entity_id
_entity_poly.type
_entity_poly.pdbx_seq_one_letter_code
_entity_poly.pdbx_strand_id
1 'polypeptide(L)'
;MPAAVKPVLFEVFGVKVYSHPFFLALGIVVLLVWVAYEARRRNWPLHEIVPIGLAGFVGAMVGARLSILFFNGPSTAPIVLDFYKLFDPRIGPGSILGAIAGAYIAGYVASRAIGKAGCACDAFAPAMALGMAVGRIGDFLSGEDGLGKPTSLPWGVHPIAGSDYLVHPAPLYDAGFNLVWFVVLLALRDNPHFQSGRLLKFGVAG
;
A
#
# COMPACT_ATOMS: atom_id res chain seq x y z
N MET A 1 19.79 11.33 -18.27
CA MET A 1 19.04 10.33 -19.05
C MET A 1 17.76 10.04 -18.27
N PRO A 2 16.56 10.18 -18.86
CA PRO A 2 15.31 9.90 -18.14
C PRO A 2 15.36 8.45 -17.66
N ALA A 3 15.11 8.22 -16.37
CA ALA A 3 15.39 6.94 -15.72
C ALA A 3 14.69 5.79 -16.44
N ALA A 4 15.49 4.86 -16.96
CA ALA A 4 14.98 3.62 -17.51
C ALA A 4 14.37 2.81 -16.36
N VAL A 5 13.17 2.29 -16.58
CA VAL A 5 12.55 1.27 -15.74
C VAL A 5 13.60 0.21 -15.39
N LYS A 6 13.70 -0.15 -14.10
CA LYS A 6 14.63 -1.14 -13.57
C LYS A 6 13.86 -2.29 -12.89
N PRO A 7 13.28 -3.23 -13.67
CA PRO A 7 12.44 -4.29 -13.11
C PRO A 7 13.20 -5.26 -12.21
N VAL A 8 14.50 -5.44 -12.45
CA VAL A 8 15.39 -6.27 -11.62
C VAL A 8 16.35 -5.35 -10.88
N LEU A 9 16.26 -5.33 -9.54
CA LEU A 9 17.10 -4.47 -8.71
C LEU A 9 18.54 -5.00 -8.64
N PHE A 10 18.66 -6.28 -8.28
CA PHE A 10 19.93 -7.01 -8.12
C PHE A 10 19.66 -8.51 -8.18
N GLU A 11 20.73 -9.28 -8.29
CA GLU A 11 20.70 -10.75 -8.34
C GLU A 11 21.48 -11.30 -7.14
N VAL A 12 20.90 -12.29 -6.46
CA VAL A 12 21.51 -12.95 -5.31
C VAL A 12 21.54 -14.44 -5.58
N PHE A 13 22.73 -15.04 -5.69
CA PHE A 13 22.93 -16.47 -5.96
C PHE A 13 22.11 -17.02 -7.15
N GLY A 14 22.00 -16.27 -8.25
CA GLY A 14 21.20 -16.68 -9.42
C GLY A 14 19.71 -16.34 -9.35
N VAL A 15 19.23 -15.79 -8.22
CA VAL A 15 17.84 -15.39 -8.03
C VAL A 15 17.68 -13.90 -8.27
N LYS A 16 16.86 -13.54 -9.26
CA LYS A 16 16.55 -12.14 -9.60
C LYS A 16 15.58 -11.55 -8.57
N VAL A 17 15.97 -10.45 -7.95
CA VAL A 17 15.10 -9.67 -7.07
C VAL A 17 14.41 -8.59 -7.88
N TYR A 18 13.09 -8.69 -8.00
CA TYR A 18 12.29 -7.73 -8.75
C TYR A 18 11.97 -6.49 -7.89
N SER A 19 11.91 -5.32 -8.53
CA SER A 19 11.69 -4.03 -7.86
C SER A 19 10.36 -3.98 -7.11
N HIS A 20 9.26 -4.32 -7.77
CA HIS A 20 7.93 -4.23 -7.16
C HIS A 20 7.73 -5.08 -5.92
N PRO A 21 7.97 -6.41 -5.90
CA PRO A 21 7.80 -7.19 -4.68
C PRO A 21 8.77 -6.75 -3.57
N PHE A 22 9.95 -6.24 -3.91
CA PHE A 22 10.89 -5.67 -2.93
C PHE A 22 10.32 -4.41 -2.28
N PHE A 23 9.84 -3.45 -3.07
CA PHE A 23 9.29 -2.20 -2.57
C PHE A 23 7.93 -2.38 -1.89
N LEU A 24 7.13 -3.35 -2.32
CA LEU A 24 5.92 -3.78 -1.62
C LEU A 24 6.26 -4.28 -0.22
N ALA A 25 7.22 -5.20 -0.10
CA ALA A 25 7.68 -5.69 1.20
C ALA A 25 8.26 -4.56 2.06
N LEU A 26 9.06 -3.66 1.46
CA LEU A 26 9.60 -2.50 2.15
C LEU A 26 8.50 -1.57 2.65
N GLY A 27 7.47 -1.30 1.86
CA GLY A 27 6.32 -0.49 2.24
C GLY A 27 5.56 -1.09 3.43
N ILE A 28 5.37 -2.41 3.44
CA ILE A 28 4.77 -3.13 4.59
C ILE A 28 5.65 -2.97 5.84
N VAL A 29 6.97 -3.15 5.72
CA VAL A 29 7.90 -2.98 6.85
C VAL A 29 7.84 -1.55 7.38
N VAL A 30 7.87 -0.54 6.51
CA VAL A 30 7.77 0.88 6.89
C VAL A 30 6.47 1.17 7.62
N LEU A 31 5.34 0.64 7.13
CA LEU A 31 4.04 0.74 7.78
C LEU A 31 4.09 0.11 9.19
N LEU A 32 4.60 -1.12 9.32
CA LEU A 32 4.67 -1.82 10.61
C LEU A 32 5.58 -1.11 11.62
N VAL A 33 6.74 -0.62 11.18
CA VAL A 33 7.65 0.18 12.01
C VAL A 33 6.97 1.45 12.47
N TRP A 34 6.22 2.12 11.58
CA TRP A 34 5.48 3.33 11.95
C TRP A 34 4.38 3.06 12.99
N VAL A 35 3.58 2.01 12.78
CA VAL A 35 2.54 1.61 13.74
C VAL A 35 3.18 1.26 15.09
N ALA A 36 4.31 0.53 15.11
CA ALA A 36 5.03 0.22 16.34
C ALA A 36 5.58 1.47 17.04
N TYR A 37 6.07 2.45 16.27
CA TYR A 37 6.51 3.74 16.80
C TYR A 37 5.35 4.52 17.44
N GLU A 38 4.22 4.67 16.75
CA GLU A 38 3.06 5.42 17.27
C GLU A 38 2.40 4.69 18.46
N ALA A 39 2.37 3.35 18.42
CA ALA A 39 1.95 2.51 19.54
C ALA A 39 2.75 2.80 20.82
N ARG A 40 4.08 2.85 20.72
CA ARG A 40 4.97 3.20 21.84
C ARG A 40 4.73 4.63 22.31
N ARG A 41 4.62 5.58 21.38
CA ARG A 41 4.37 7.00 21.67
C ARG A 41 3.08 7.20 22.47
N ARG A 42 2.02 6.46 22.15
CA ARG A 42 0.70 6.56 22.81
C ARG A 42 0.52 5.59 23.99
N ASN A 43 1.55 4.83 24.36
CA ASN A 43 1.49 3.80 25.39
C ASN A 43 0.34 2.80 25.18
N TRP A 44 0.07 2.47 23.92
CA TRP A 44 -0.96 1.48 23.60
C TRP A 44 -0.48 0.08 23.92
N PRO A 45 -1.31 -0.73 24.60
CA PRO A 45 -0.88 -2.06 24.98
C PRO A 45 -0.82 -2.98 23.76
N LEU A 46 0.22 -3.82 23.70
CA LEU A 46 0.46 -4.74 22.58
C LEU A 46 -0.71 -5.70 22.33
N HIS A 47 -1.40 -6.12 23.40
CA HIS A 47 -2.55 -7.01 23.28
C HIS A 47 -3.75 -6.37 22.55
N GLU A 48 -3.76 -5.04 22.37
CA GLU A 48 -4.77 -4.35 21.55
C GLU A 48 -4.31 -4.20 20.10
N ILE A 49 -3.08 -3.76 19.87
CA ILE A 49 -2.57 -3.43 18.54
C ILE A 49 -2.30 -4.67 17.70
N VAL A 50 -1.73 -5.71 18.29
CA VAL A 50 -1.32 -6.92 17.56
C VAL A 50 -2.51 -7.63 16.92
N PRO A 51 -3.63 -7.90 17.64
CA PRO A 51 -4.80 -8.52 17.02
C PRO A 51 -5.42 -7.66 15.91
N ILE A 52 -5.50 -6.33 16.10
CA ILE A 52 -6.04 -5.41 15.10
C ILE A 52 -5.17 -5.38 13.85
N GLY A 53 -3.85 -5.27 14.02
CA GLY A 53 -2.89 -5.26 12.91
C GLY A 53 -2.88 -6.57 12.13
N LEU A 54 -2.90 -7.71 12.82
CA LEU A 54 -2.98 -9.04 12.19
C LEU A 54 -4.30 -9.23 11.45
N ALA A 55 -5.42 -8.86 12.06
CA ALA A 55 -6.71 -8.92 11.39
C ALA A 55 -6.74 -8.01 10.15
N GLY A 56 -6.21 -6.79 10.26
CA GLY A 56 -6.07 -5.87 9.14
C GLY A 56 -5.21 -6.45 8.02
N PHE A 57 -4.07 -7.06 8.34
CA PHE A 57 -3.20 -7.70 7.34
C PHE A 57 -3.89 -8.85 6.60
N VAL A 58 -4.54 -9.76 7.34
CA VAL A 58 -5.30 -10.88 6.74
C VAL A 58 -6.47 -10.34 5.91
N GLY A 59 -7.20 -9.37 6.44
CA GLY A 59 -8.28 -8.68 5.75
C GLY A 59 -7.81 -8.03 4.45
N ALA A 60 -6.62 -7.42 4.44
CA ALA A 60 -6.02 -6.83 3.25
C ALA A 60 -5.78 -7.87 2.16
N MET A 61 -5.14 -8.99 2.51
CA MET A 61 -4.86 -10.06 1.56
C MET A 61 -6.14 -10.64 0.95
N VAL A 62 -7.14 -10.90 1.79
CA VAL A 62 -8.45 -11.42 1.35
C VAL A 62 -9.18 -10.39 0.48
N GLY A 63 -9.24 -9.14 0.92
CA GLY A 63 -9.91 -8.05 0.23
C GLY A 63 -9.29 -7.74 -1.14
N ALA A 64 -7.95 -7.72 -1.23
CA ALA A 64 -7.22 -7.52 -2.48
C ALA A 64 -7.62 -8.53 -3.56
N ARG A 65 -7.89 -9.76 -3.14
CA ARG A 65 -8.24 -10.88 -4.03
C ARG A 65 -9.73 -10.90 -4.35
N LEU A 66 -10.59 -10.77 -3.35
CA LEU A 66 -12.05 -10.75 -3.55
C LEU A 66 -12.50 -9.58 -4.43
N SER A 67 -11.82 -8.44 -4.36
CA SER A 67 -12.10 -7.32 -5.26
C SER A 67 -11.87 -7.65 -6.74
N ILE A 68 -10.90 -8.52 -7.08
CA ILE A 68 -10.72 -8.99 -8.46
C ILE A 68 -11.96 -9.75 -8.92
N LEU A 69 -12.49 -10.64 -8.07
CA LEU A 69 -13.72 -11.38 -8.36
C LEU A 69 -14.91 -10.45 -8.56
N PHE A 70 -14.98 -9.38 -7.76
CA PHE A 70 -16.05 -8.40 -7.84
C PHE A 70 -16.00 -7.56 -9.12
N PHE A 71 -14.82 -7.05 -9.48
CA PHE A 71 -14.66 -6.17 -10.66
C PHE A 71 -14.55 -6.93 -11.98
N ASN A 72 -13.89 -8.09 -12.00
CA ASN A 72 -13.62 -8.86 -13.22
C ASN A 72 -14.60 -10.05 -13.40
N GLY A 73 -15.44 -10.31 -12.41
CA GLY A 73 -16.52 -11.30 -12.45
C GLY A 73 -16.13 -12.73 -12.02
N PRO A 74 -17.13 -13.62 -11.87
CA PRO A 74 -16.96 -14.97 -11.29
C PRO A 74 -15.99 -15.88 -12.04
N SER A 75 -15.75 -15.63 -13.33
CA SER A 75 -14.81 -16.40 -14.16
C SER A 75 -13.36 -16.33 -13.66
N THR A 76 -13.02 -15.32 -12.85
CA THR A 76 -11.69 -15.17 -12.24
C THR A 76 -11.52 -15.99 -10.95
N ALA A 77 -12.58 -16.64 -10.43
CA ALA A 77 -12.54 -17.42 -9.19
C ALA A 77 -11.40 -18.46 -9.11
N PRO A 78 -11.08 -19.23 -10.17
CA PRO A 78 -9.98 -20.21 -10.12
C PRO A 78 -8.61 -19.55 -9.93
N ILE A 79 -8.44 -18.31 -10.40
CA ILE A 79 -7.21 -17.54 -10.20
C ILE A 79 -7.21 -16.94 -8.80
N VAL A 80 -8.32 -16.35 -8.38
CA VAL A 80 -8.48 -15.60 -7.12
C VAL A 80 -8.36 -16.50 -5.89
N LEU A 81 -9.00 -17.68 -5.92
CA LEU A 81 -9.06 -18.64 -4.80
C LEU A 81 -7.81 -19.52 -4.69
N ASP A 82 -6.96 -19.52 -5.71
CA ASP A 82 -5.68 -20.22 -5.67
C ASP A 82 -4.65 -19.38 -4.89
N PHE A 83 -4.33 -19.84 -3.68
CA PHE A 83 -3.35 -19.20 -2.79
C PHE A 83 -1.92 -19.26 -3.34
N TYR A 84 -1.56 -20.25 -4.17
CA TYR A 84 -0.21 -20.32 -4.74
C TYR A 84 0.02 -19.18 -5.74
N LYS A 85 -1.03 -18.76 -6.43
CA LYS A 85 -1.00 -17.61 -7.36
C LYS A 85 -0.84 -16.26 -6.66
N LEU A 86 -0.90 -16.22 -5.33
CA LEU A 86 -0.60 -15.02 -4.54
C LEU A 86 0.89 -14.65 -4.61
N PHE A 87 1.76 -15.66 -4.73
CA PHE A 87 3.21 -15.49 -4.81
C PHE A 87 3.73 -15.46 -6.25
N ASP A 88 2.84 -15.59 -7.24
CA ASP A 88 3.22 -15.44 -8.63
C ASP A 88 3.42 -13.95 -8.96
N PRO A 89 4.66 -13.50 -9.24
CA PRO A 89 4.94 -12.10 -9.54
C PRO A 89 4.23 -11.60 -10.80
N ARG A 90 3.69 -12.47 -11.65
CA ARG A 90 2.93 -12.10 -12.86
C ARG A 90 1.48 -11.74 -12.58
N ILE A 91 0.93 -12.25 -11.49
CA ILE A 91 -0.49 -12.08 -11.10
C ILE A 91 -0.58 -11.01 -10.01
N GLY A 92 0.40 -10.99 -9.11
CA GLY A 92 0.47 -10.03 -8.03
C GLY A 92 -0.56 -10.29 -6.91
N PRO A 93 -0.44 -9.50 -5.81
CA PRO A 93 -1.24 -9.71 -4.60
C PRO A 93 -2.73 -9.34 -4.76
N GLY A 94 -3.08 -8.56 -5.79
CA GLY A 94 -4.44 -8.13 -6.11
C GLY A 94 -4.63 -6.61 -6.04
N SER A 95 -5.88 -6.15 -5.91
CA SER A 95 -6.19 -4.71 -5.92
C SER A 95 -5.82 -4.04 -4.59
N ILE A 96 -5.13 -2.90 -4.66
CA ILE A 96 -4.84 -2.06 -3.49
C ILE A 96 -6.12 -1.52 -2.83
N LEU A 97 -7.16 -1.19 -3.62
CA LEU A 97 -8.44 -0.71 -3.08
C LEU A 97 -9.15 -1.82 -2.30
N GLY A 98 -9.14 -3.05 -2.83
CA GLY A 98 -9.62 -4.22 -2.13
C GLY A 98 -8.83 -4.48 -0.85
N ALA A 99 -7.51 -4.30 -0.88
CA ALA A 99 -6.65 -4.45 0.28
C ALA A 99 -7.00 -3.44 1.38
N ILE A 100 -7.14 -2.16 1.04
CA ILE A 100 -7.50 -1.09 1.97
C ILE A 100 -8.88 -1.36 2.60
N ALA A 101 -9.88 -1.70 1.78
CA ALA A 101 -11.23 -1.99 2.26
C ALA A 101 -11.25 -3.22 3.18
N GLY A 102 -10.59 -4.30 2.78
CA GLY A 102 -10.49 -5.53 3.58
C GLY A 102 -9.75 -5.32 4.90
N ALA A 103 -8.66 -4.55 4.88
CA ALA A 103 -7.91 -4.19 6.09
C ALA A 103 -8.77 -3.37 7.05
N TYR A 104 -9.49 -2.37 6.54
CA TYR A 104 -10.37 -1.54 7.34
C TYR A 104 -11.50 -2.35 8.00
N ILE A 105 -12.18 -3.22 7.24
CA ILE A 105 -13.26 -4.06 7.76
C ILE A 105 -12.74 -5.01 8.84
N ALA A 106 -11.66 -5.76 8.54
CA ALA A 106 -11.14 -6.74 9.47
C ALA A 106 -10.55 -6.10 10.74
N GLY A 107 -9.80 -5.00 10.59
CA GLY A 107 -9.28 -4.21 11.71
C GLY A 107 -10.40 -3.63 12.57
N TYR A 108 -11.47 -3.11 11.95
CA TYR A 108 -12.64 -2.62 12.68
C TYR A 108 -13.35 -3.74 13.46
N VAL A 109 -13.57 -4.90 12.85
CA VAL A 109 -14.19 -6.06 13.52
C VAL A 109 -13.34 -6.54 14.70
N ALA A 110 -12.03 -6.69 14.51
CA ALA A 110 -11.10 -7.09 15.58
C ALA A 110 -11.08 -6.07 16.72
N SER A 111 -11.05 -4.78 16.37
CA SER A 111 -11.09 -3.68 17.34
C SER A 111 -12.39 -3.69 18.17
N ARG A 112 -13.54 -4.00 17.55
CA ARG A 112 -14.82 -4.18 18.26
C ARG A 112 -14.80 -5.42 19.16
N ALA A 113 -14.23 -6.53 18.69
CA ALA A 113 -14.16 -7.79 19.45
C ALA A 113 -13.37 -7.65 20.76
N ILE A 114 -12.36 -6.78 20.79
CA ILE A 114 -11.57 -6.49 21.99
C ILE A 114 -12.07 -5.26 22.79
N GLY A 115 -13.20 -4.67 22.41
CA GLY A 115 -13.81 -3.52 23.10
C GLY A 115 -13.11 -2.16 22.88
N LYS A 116 -12.30 -2.01 21.82
CA LYS A 116 -11.42 -0.84 21.60
C LYS A 116 -11.59 -0.17 20.23
N ALA A 117 -12.83 -0.12 19.75
CA ALA A 117 -13.30 0.29 18.42
C ALA A 117 -12.68 1.54 17.73
N GLY A 118 -11.95 2.41 18.44
CA GLY A 118 -11.56 3.73 17.95
C GLY A 118 -10.05 4.01 17.96
N CYS A 119 -9.37 3.82 19.10
CA CYS A 119 -8.06 4.45 19.29
C CYS A 119 -6.94 3.84 18.43
N ALA A 120 -6.79 2.51 18.42
CA ALA A 120 -5.64 1.85 17.77
C ALA A 120 -5.63 2.01 16.23
N CYS A 121 -6.79 2.24 15.63
CA CYS A 121 -6.97 2.34 14.19
C CYS A 121 -6.35 3.63 13.61
N ASP A 122 -6.30 4.72 14.37
CA ASP A 122 -5.83 6.02 13.87
C ASP A 122 -4.33 6.03 13.51
N ALA A 123 -3.51 5.20 14.16
CA ALA A 123 -2.09 5.10 13.83
C ALA A 123 -1.83 4.47 12.44
N PHE A 124 -2.81 3.72 11.92
CA PHE A 124 -2.67 3.11 10.61
C PHE A 124 -2.82 4.12 9.47
N ALA A 125 -3.53 5.23 9.65
CA ALA A 125 -3.74 6.20 8.58
C ALA A 125 -2.41 6.80 8.07
N PRO A 126 -1.56 7.42 8.92
CA PRO A 126 -0.25 7.89 8.48
C PRO A 126 0.64 6.74 8.00
N ALA A 127 0.60 5.59 8.68
CA ALA A 127 1.41 4.42 8.31
C ALA A 127 1.11 3.92 6.89
N MET A 128 -0.17 3.90 6.51
CA MET A 128 -0.63 3.50 5.18
C MET A 128 -0.19 4.49 4.11
N ALA A 129 -0.35 5.81 4.34
CA ALA A 129 0.14 6.82 3.42
C ALA A 129 1.66 6.69 3.18
N LEU A 130 2.44 6.50 4.24
CA LEU A 130 3.88 6.31 4.12
C LEU A 130 4.25 5.00 3.40
N GLY A 131 3.58 3.90 3.73
CA GLY A 131 3.77 2.61 3.06
C GLY A 131 3.42 2.65 1.57
N MET A 132 2.33 3.32 1.21
CA MET A 132 1.91 3.54 -0.18
C MET A 132 2.93 4.39 -0.94
N ALA A 133 3.46 5.45 -0.33
CA ALA A 133 4.52 6.24 -0.96
C ALA A 133 5.74 5.39 -1.35
N VAL A 134 6.13 4.46 -0.50
CA VAL A 134 7.25 3.53 -0.78
C VAL A 134 6.87 2.52 -1.87
N GLY A 135 5.67 1.94 -1.81
CA GLY A 135 5.16 1.00 -2.82
C GLY A 135 5.14 1.62 -4.22
N ARG A 136 4.69 2.87 -4.32
CA ARG A 136 4.65 3.64 -5.57
C ARG A 136 6.01 3.87 -6.23
N ILE A 137 7.10 3.87 -5.44
CA ILE A 137 8.46 3.89 -5.99
C ILE A 137 8.78 2.54 -6.65
N GLY A 138 8.32 1.44 -6.07
CA GLY A 138 8.39 0.10 -6.65
C GLY A 138 7.72 0.03 -8.01
N ASP A 139 6.49 0.52 -8.09
CA ASP A 139 5.68 0.60 -9.31
C ASP A 139 6.39 1.38 -10.43
N PHE A 140 6.98 2.53 -10.09
CA PHE A 140 7.76 3.32 -11.03
C PHE A 140 8.97 2.53 -11.57
N LEU A 141 9.69 1.84 -10.68
CA LEU A 141 10.91 1.11 -11.03
C LEU A 141 10.62 -0.18 -11.79
N SER A 142 9.50 -0.85 -11.53
CA SER A 142 9.09 -2.05 -12.28
C SER A 142 8.48 -1.72 -13.63
N GLY A 143 7.87 -0.54 -13.76
CA GLY A 143 7.19 -0.08 -14.97
C GLY A 143 5.93 -0.89 -15.28
N GLU A 144 5.42 -1.64 -14.31
CA GLU A 144 4.22 -2.45 -14.46
C GLU A 144 2.94 -1.66 -14.17
N ASP A 145 2.99 -0.70 -13.23
CA ASP A 145 1.83 0.11 -12.86
C ASP A 145 1.85 1.43 -13.63
N GLY A 146 1.12 1.41 -14.75
CA GLY A 146 0.57 2.55 -15.49
C GLY A 146 1.36 3.85 -15.38
N LEU A 147 2.45 3.96 -16.14
CA LEU A 147 2.99 5.29 -16.43
C LEU A 147 1.91 6.15 -17.09
N GLY A 148 1.97 7.44 -16.84
CA GLY A 148 0.90 8.37 -17.19
C GLY A 148 0.77 8.61 -18.70
N LYS A 149 -0.03 9.60 -19.05
CA LYS A 149 -0.23 9.98 -20.46
C LYS A 149 1.08 10.49 -21.09
N PRO A 150 1.19 10.44 -22.44
CA PRO A 150 2.31 11.06 -23.15
C PRO A 150 2.50 12.52 -22.75
N THR A 151 3.76 12.96 -22.65
CA THR A 151 4.11 14.29 -22.19
C THR A 151 5.33 14.85 -22.93
N SER A 152 5.40 16.17 -23.03
CA SER A 152 6.56 16.90 -23.56
C SER A 152 7.34 17.62 -22.46
N LEU A 153 6.98 17.41 -21.19
CA LEU A 153 7.63 18.04 -20.05
C LEU A 153 9.05 17.49 -19.85
N PRO A 154 9.98 18.31 -19.32
CA PRO A 154 11.40 17.95 -19.24
C PRO A 154 11.71 16.81 -18.24
N TRP A 155 10.76 16.44 -17.38
CA TRP A 155 10.84 15.30 -16.46
C TRP A 155 10.05 14.08 -16.91
N GLY A 156 9.57 14.05 -18.16
CA GLY A 156 8.96 12.86 -18.75
C GLY A 156 9.94 11.69 -18.79
N VAL A 157 9.43 10.47 -18.68
CA VAL A 157 10.21 9.22 -18.68
C VAL A 157 9.83 8.35 -19.87
N HIS A 158 10.72 7.46 -20.29
CA HIS A 158 10.39 6.48 -21.34
C HIS A 158 9.59 5.33 -20.72
N PRO A 159 8.40 4.99 -21.26
CA PRO A 159 7.62 3.89 -20.70
C PRO A 159 8.26 2.52 -20.87
N ILE A 160 8.98 2.34 -21.98
CA ILE A 160 9.70 1.12 -22.30
C ILE A 160 11.06 1.55 -22.87
N ALA A 161 12.11 0.79 -22.60
CA ALA A 161 13.42 1.06 -23.17
C ALA A 161 13.33 1.10 -24.71
N GLY A 162 13.77 2.22 -25.31
CA GLY A 162 13.71 2.44 -26.75
C GLY A 162 12.40 3.06 -27.27
N SER A 163 11.52 3.57 -26.41
CA SER A 163 10.34 4.31 -26.87
C SER A 163 10.70 5.70 -27.42
N ASP A 164 10.06 6.09 -28.51
CA ASP A 164 10.25 7.41 -29.14
C ASP A 164 9.44 8.55 -28.49
N TYR A 165 8.68 8.22 -27.43
CA TYR A 165 7.85 9.16 -26.71
C TYR A 165 8.09 9.08 -25.19
N LEU A 166 7.83 10.19 -24.52
CA LEU A 166 7.89 10.33 -23.07
C LEU A 166 6.49 10.30 -22.47
N VAL A 167 6.39 9.82 -21.23
CA VAL A 167 5.17 9.78 -20.43
C VAL A 167 5.39 10.42 -19.07
N HIS A 168 4.31 10.86 -18.44
CA HIS A 168 4.39 11.30 -17.05
C HIS A 168 4.78 10.12 -16.13
N PRO A 169 5.74 10.28 -15.19
CA PRO A 169 6.01 9.30 -14.14
C PRO A 169 4.91 9.31 -13.07
N ALA A 170 3.69 8.92 -13.45
CA ALA A 170 2.51 8.98 -12.60
C ALA A 170 2.69 8.29 -11.22
N PRO A 171 3.35 7.11 -11.10
CA PRO A 171 3.59 6.52 -9.80
C PRO A 171 4.45 7.41 -8.88
N LEU A 172 5.38 8.21 -9.41
CA LEU A 172 6.14 9.16 -8.58
C LEU A 172 5.29 10.34 -8.12
N TYR A 173 4.30 10.77 -8.91
CA TYR A 173 3.34 11.79 -8.47
C TYR A 173 2.46 11.24 -7.35
N ASP A 174 1.99 10.00 -7.47
CA ASP A 174 1.25 9.31 -6.42
C ASP A 174 2.11 9.14 -5.16
N ALA A 175 3.39 8.78 -5.29
CA ALA A 175 4.31 8.71 -4.17
C ALA A 175 4.45 10.07 -3.46
N GLY A 176 4.62 11.15 -4.23
CA GLY A 176 4.69 12.51 -3.72
C GLY A 176 3.41 12.94 -3.00
N PHE A 177 2.25 12.64 -3.59
CA PHE A 177 0.95 12.89 -2.96
C PHE A 177 0.84 12.15 -1.62
N ASN A 178 1.18 10.86 -1.59
CA ASN A 178 1.14 10.05 -0.37
C ASN A 178 2.09 10.55 0.72
N LEU A 179 3.26 11.09 0.36
CA LEU A 179 4.17 11.73 1.32
C LEU A 179 3.58 13.03 1.88
N VAL A 180 2.98 13.87 1.03
CA VAL A 180 2.28 15.09 1.49
C VAL A 180 1.12 14.72 2.40
N TRP A 181 0.34 13.71 2.01
CA TRP A 181 -0.80 13.22 2.78
C TRP A 181 -0.37 12.66 4.14
N PHE A 182 0.73 11.90 4.16
CA PHE A 182 1.37 11.47 5.39
C PHE A 182 1.71 12.63 6.32
N VAL A 183 2.31 13.72 5.81
CA VAL A 183 2.64 14.91 6.60
C VAL A 183 1.37 15.61 7.11
N VAL A 184 0.31 15.70 6.30
CA VAL A 184 -0.98 16.25 6.73
C VAL A 184 -1.58 15.41 7.87
N LEU A 185 -1.64 14.09 7.71
CA LEU A 185 -2.14 13.18 8.73
C LEU A 185 -1.29 13.23 10.00
N LEU A 186 0.03 13.40 9.86
CA LEU A 186 0.95 13.57 10.98
C LEU A 186 0.65 14.86 11.77
N ALA A 187 0.36 15.96 11.07
CA ALA A 187 0.00 17.23 11.69
C ALA A 187 -1.36 17.16 12.41
N LEU A 188 -2.30 16.36 11.88
CA LEU A 188 -3.65 16.20 12.45
C LEU A 188 -3.72 15.15 13.56
N ARG A 189 -2.71 14.28 13.72
CA ARG A 189 -2.81 13.09 14.59
C ARG A 189 -3.06 13.39 16.06
N ASP A 190 -2.58 14.52 16.56
CA ASP A 190 -2.71 14.91 17.97
C ASP A 190 -3.94 15.81 18.23
N ASN A 191 -4.66 16.18 17.17
CA ASN A 191 -5.86 16.98 17.29
C ASN A 191 -7.00 16.15 17.92
N PRO A 192 -7.67 16.65 18.99
CA PRO A 192 -8.78 15.95 19.64
C PRO A 192 -9.94 15.59 18.70
N HIS A 193 -10.16 16.39 17.64
CA HIS A 193 -11.25 16.17 16.68
C HIS A 193 -11.08 14.87 15.86
N PHE A 194 -9.83 14.46 15.65
CA PHE A 194 -9.46 13.32 14.80
C PHE A 194 -9.16 12.03 15.60
N GLN A 195 -9.49 11.99 16.89
CA GLN A 195 -9.31 10.77 17.70
C GLN A 195 -10.46 9.76 17.49
N SER A 196 -10.29 8.57 18.06
CA SER A 196 -11.31 7.50 18.11
C SER A 196 -11.72 6.96 16.73
N GLY A 197 -10.75 6.78 15.83
CA GLY A 197 -10.94 6.16 14.52
C GLY A 197 -11.29 7.16 13.43
N ARG A 198 -11.35 8.46 13.76
CA ARG A 198 -11.70 9.52 12.81
C ARG A 198 -10.54 9.89 11.91
N LEU A 199 -9.30 9.84 12.41
CA LEU A 199 -8.11 10.06 11.59
C LEU A 199 -7.98 8.96 10.54
N LEU A 200 -8.25 7.69 10.91
CA LEU A 200 -8.24 6.59 9.94
C LEU A 200 -9.28 6.81 8.84
N LYS A 201 -10.53 7.15 9.21
CA LYS A 201 -11.58 7.42 8.23
C LYS A 201 -11.24 8.58 7.31
N PHE A 202 -10.68 9.65 7.86
CA PHE A 202 -10.23 10.80 7.08
C PHE A 202 -9.08 10.41 6.15
N GLY A 203 -8.09 9.68 6.64
CA GLY A 203 -6.94 9.24 5.86
C GLY A 203 -7.27 8.24 4.75
N VAL A 204 -8.32 7.42 4.91
CA VAL A 204 -8.81 6.51 3.86
C VAL A 204 -9.67 7.24 2.82
N ALA A 205 -10.25 8.40 3.16
CA ALA A 205 -11.12 9.16 2.27
C ALA A 205 -10.38 10.12 1.34
N GLY A 206 -9.15 10.53 1.67
CA GLY A 206 -8.28 11.35 0.84
C GLY A 206 -7.28 10.52 0.08
#